data_AF-A0A9X4NDH4-F1
#
_entry.id   AF-A0A9X4NDH4-F1
#
_cell.length_a   1.000
_cell.length_b   1.000
_cell.length_c   1.000
_cell.angle_alpha   90.00
_cell.angle_beta   90.00
_cell.angle_gamma   90.00
#
_symmetry.space_group_name_H-M   'P 1'
#
loop_
_entity.id
_entity.type
_entity.pdbx_description
1 polymer ?
#
loop_
_entity_poly.entity_id
_entity_poly.type
_entity_poly.pdbx_seq_one_letter_code
_entity_poly.pdbx_strand_id
1 'polypeptide(L)'
;MVSKLENTTIFNHSPQIKKFDETLSEIYKDKNSDENLILTFNYTKVWDVGNIRNIHGDLDNGNIIFGIDYDKLNNNFKKAPIEFSKSYRVLENGLTSTFDISSDIDIIKIYGHGLGKADYSFYQSIFDSVDLYHGKTKVMFFWSDYEGKEKEQIHKDFVKGVTNLIEEYGTTFTNKDHGRNLFTKLLLENRLTIQEIPVNALFLNV
;
A
#
# COMPACT_ATOMS: atom_id res chain seq x y z
N MET A 1 8.21 0.32 -39.17
CA MET A 1 6.87 0.09 -39.72
C MET A 1 5.91 0.15 -38.53
N VAL A 2 5.39 1.34 -38.23
CA VAL A 2 4.54 1.60 -37.06
C VAL A 2 3.11 1.29 -37.49
N SER A 3 2.60 0.11 -37.13
CA SER A 3 1.17 -0.16 -37.24
C SER A 3 0.47 0.57 -36.11
N LYS A 4 -0.36 1.54 -36.48
CA LYS A 4 -1.43 2.08 -35.62
C LYS A 4 -2.21 0.89 -35.07
N LEU A 5 -2.22 0.73 -33.75
CA LEU A 5 -3.29 0.00 -33.07
C LEU A 5 -4.50 0.93 -33.07
N GLU A 6 -5.25 0.87 -34.16
CA GLU A 6 -6.59 1.44 -34.23
C GLU A 6 -7.52 0.64 -33.32
N ASN A 7 -8.27 1.36 -32.50
CA ASN A 7 -9.57 1.00 -31.93
C ASN A 7 -9.75 -0.45 -31.48
N THR A 8 -9.37 -0.74 -30.24
CA THR A 8 -10.10 -1.73 -29.44
C THR A 8 -11.09 -1.01 -28.55
N THR A 9 -12.27 -0.75 -29.13
CA THR A 9 -13.53 -0.63 -28.40
C THR A 9 -13.71 -1.85 -27.49
N ILE A 10 -13.19 -1.76 -26.26
CA ILE A 10 -13.53 -2.62 -25.12
C ILE A 10 -13.91 -1.71 -23.95
N PHE A 11 -14.83 -0.78 -24.21
CA PHE A 11 -15.66 -0.17 -23.18
C PHE A 11 -17.12 -0.41 -23.57
N ASN A 12 -17.47 -1.67 -23.78
CA ASN A 12 -18.87 -2.06 -23.63
C ASN A 12 -19.15 -1.94 -22.13
N HIS A 13 -19.94 -0.94 -21.76
CA HIS A 13 -20.51 -0.77 -20.42
C HIS A 13 -21.20 -2.08 -20.01
N SER A 14 -20.44 -2.95 -19.33
CA SER A 14 -20.97 -4.18 -18.79
C SER A 14 -21.83 -3.82 -17.57
N PRO A 15 -23.01 -4.42 -17.40
CA PRO A 15 -23.84 -4.24 -16.20
C PRO A 15 -23.09 -4.53 -14.90
N GLN A 16 -22.06 -5.39 -14.96
CA GLN A 16 -21.23 -5.77 -13.81
C GLN A 16 -20.29 -4.63 -13.40
N ILE A 17 -19.73 -3.88 -14.36
CA ILE A 17 -18.90 -2.69 -14.06
C ILE A 17 -19.76 -1.61 -13.40
N LYS A 18 -20.95 -1.36 -13.96
CA LYS A 18 -21.85 -0.35 -13.40
C LYS A 18 -22.32 -0.70 -11.98
N LYS A 19 -22.64 -1.97 -11.74
CA LYS A 19 -23.04 -2.45 -10.41
C LYS A 19 -21.87 -2.47 -9.42
N PHE A 20 -20.65 -2.74 -9.90
CA PHE A 20 -19.42 -2.59 -9.10
C PHE A 20 -19.21 -1.14 -8.68
N ASP A 21 -19.32 -0.19 -9.61
CA ASP A 21 -19.18 1.24 -9.34
C ASP A 21 -20.26 1.74 -8.37
N GLU A 22 -21.52 1.27 -8.52
CA GLU A 22 -22.64 1.59 -7.61
C GLU A 22 -22.41 1.01 -6.21
N THR A 23 -21.98 -0.25 -6.10
CA THR A 23 -21.69 -0.90 -4.80
C THR A 23 -20.53 -0.22 -4.08
N LEU A 24 -19.46 0.11 -4.81
CA LEU A 24 -18.35 0.86 -4.27
C LEU A 24 -18.81 2.26 -3.83
N SER A 25 -19.64 2.94 -4.62
CA SER A 25 -20.22 4.26 -4.29
C SER A 25 -21.05 4.26 -3.01
N GLU A 26 -21.80 3.20 -2.74
CA GLU A 26 -22.54 3.04 -1.48
C GLU A 26 -21.60 2.79 -0.30
N ILE A 27 -20.56 1.96 -0.47
CA ILE A 27 -19.49 1.79 0.53
C ILE A 27 -18.75 3.12 0.80
N TYR A 28 -18.63 4.01 -0.20
CA TYR A 28 -17.99 5.32 -0.06
C TYR A 28 -18.83 6.35 0.69
N LYS A 29 -20.15 6.36 0.49
CA LYS A 29 -21.04 7.33 1.16
C LYS A 29 -21.02 7.20 2.68
N ASP A 30 -20.76 6.00 3.20
CA ASP A 30 -20.63 5.74 4.65
C ASP A 30 -19.21 5.95 5.20
N LYS A 31 -18.17 6.15 4.36
CA LYS A 31 -16.75 6.16 4.79
C LYS A 31 -15.92 7.38 4.40
N ASN A 32 -16.42 8.28 3.56
CA ASN A 32 -15.77 9.57 3.30
C ASN A 32 -16.03 10.54 4.47
N SER A 33 -15.36 10.32 5.61
CA SER A 33 -15.04 11.43 6.52
C SER A 33 -13.69 12.02 6.07
N ASP A 34 -13.53 13.33 6.24
CA ASP A 34 -12.26 14.04 6.02
C ASP A 34 -11.11 13.53 6.93
N GLU A 35 -11.37 12.54 7.79
CA GLU A 35 -10.41 11.94 8.72
C GLU A 35 -9.64 10.75 8.12
N ASN A 36 -10.11 10.18 6.99
CA ASN A 36 -9.45 9.04 6.37
C ASN A 36 -8.36 9.49 5.38
N LEU A 37 -7.15 8.99 5.58
CA LEU A 37 -5.99 9.21 4.72
C LEU A 37 -5.70 7.93 3.90
N ILE A 38 -5.59 8.06 2.58
CA ILE A 38 -5.37 6.92 1.68
C ILE A 38 -4.06 7.06 0.94
N LEU A 39 -3.14 6.12 1.18
CA LEU A 39 -1.95 5.90 0.36
C LEU A 39 -2.24 4.78 -0.63
N THR A 40 -2.06 5.05 -1.92
CA THR A 40 -2.17 4.03 -2.97
C THR A 40 -0.88 3.90 -3.77
N PHE A 41 -0.54 2.65 -4.04
CA PHE A 41 0.60 2.24 -4.87
C PHE A 41 0.15 1.81 -6.27
N ASN A 42 -1.17 1.81 -6.52
CA ASN A 42 -1.74 1.50 -7.82
C ASN A 42 -1.54 2.65 -8.79
N TYR A 43 -1.29 2.30 -10.04
CA TYR A 43 -1.15 3.23 -11.16
C TYR A 43 -2.49 3.71 -11.71
N THR A 44 -3.56 2.98 -11.43
CA THR A 44 -4.92 3.37 -11.79
C THR A 44 -5.56 4.12 -10.64
N LYS A 45 -6.20 5.25 -10.95
CA LYS A 45 -7.00 5.98 -9.96
C LYS A 45 -8.21 5.12 -9.60
N VAL A 46 -8.17 4.53 -8.42
CA VAL A 46 -9.26 3.67 -7.95
C VAL A 46 -10.42 4.55 -7.47
N TRP A 47 -10.14 5.70 -6.84
CA TRP A 47 -11.13 6.54 -6.14
C TRP A 47 -10.89 8.04 -6.37
N ASP A 48 -11.97 8.83 -6.39
CA ASP A 48 -11.93 10.29 -6.38
C ASP A 48 -12.30 10.82 -4.99
N VAL A 49 -11.33 10.78 -4.09
CA VAL A 49 -11.46 11.20 -2.68
C VAL A 49 -10.37 12.21 -2.36
N GLY A 50 -10.68 13.25 -1.57
CA GLY A 50 -9.79 14.39 -1.36
C GLY A 50 -8.46 14.04 -0.67
N ASN A 51 -8.46 13.02 0.19
CA ASN A 51 -7.31 12.64 1.02
C ASN A 51 -6.55 11.42 0.46
N ILE A 52 -6.34 11.37 -0.86
CA ILE A 52 -5.59 10.31 -1.52
C ILE A 52 -4.22 10.79 -2.00
N ARG A 53 -3.20 9.94 -1.82
CA ARG A 53 -1.88 10.13 -2.42
C ARG A 53 -1.49 8.91 -3.24
N ASN A 54 -1.27 9.14 -4.54
CA ASN A 54 -0.73 8.16 -5.47
C ASN A 54 0.81 8.17 -5.39
N ILE A 55 1.39 7.22 -4.65
CA ILE A 55 2.84 7.15 -4.43
C ILE A 55 3.62 6.94 -5.74
N HIS A 56 3.00 6.24 -6.70
CA HIS A 56 3.59 5.93 -7.99
C HIS A 56 3.06 6.78 -9.15
N GLY A 57 2.43 7.93 -8.85
CA GLY A 57 1.66 8.67 -9.85
C GLY A 57 0.44 7.90 -10.32
N ASP A 58 -0.21 8.38 -11.37
CA ASP A 58 -1.42 7.81 -11.93
C ASP A 58 -1.45 7.87 -13.46
N LEU A 59 -2.24 6.97 -14.03
CA LEU A 59 -2.33 6.77 -15.47
C LEU A 59 -3.03 7.94 -16.17
N ASP A 60 -4.01 8.54 -15.50
CA ASP A 60 -4.86 9.59 -16.07
C ASP A 60 -4.05 10.87 -16.32
N ASN A 61 -3.14 11.20 -15.40
CA ASN A 61 -2.23 12.33 -15.50
C ASN A 61 -0.94 12.00 -16.27
N GLY A 62 -0.72 10.74 -16.65
CA GLY A 62 0.47 10.31 -17.39
C GLY A 62 1.78 10.49 -16.62
N ASN A 63 1.72 10.64 -15.29
CA ASN A 63 2.86 10.97 -14.41
C ASN A 63 3.37 9.72 -13.66
N ILE A 64 3.24 8.55 -14.28
CA ILE A 64 3.59 7.27 -13.70
C ILE A 64 5.05 7.21 -13.28
N ILE A 65 5.29 6.75 -12.06
CA ILE A 65 6.61 6.64 -11.44
C ILE A 65 7.00 5.17 -11.32
N PHE A 66 7.96 4.77 -12.15
CA PHE A 66 8.71 3.52 -11.99
C PHE A 66 10.18 3.83 -11.69
N GLY A 67 10.83 2.99 -10.90
CA GLY A 67 12.25 3.17 -10.58
C GLY A 67 12.77 2.19 -9.54
N ILE A 68 14.05 2.35 -9.22
CA ILE A 68 14.76 1.59 -8.19
C ILE A 68 14.77 2.40 -6.89
N ASP A 69 14.82 1.73 -5.73
CA ASP A 69 14.98 2.44 -4.46
C ASP A 69 16.35 3.13 -4.40
N TYR A 70 16.38 4.37 -3.92
CA TYR A 70 17.59 5.19 -3.90
C TYR A 70 18.76 4.52 -3.16
N ASP A 71 18.49 3.88 -2.03
CA ASP A 71 19.51 3.18 -1.23
C ASP A 71 20.17 2.01 -1.99
N LYS A 72 19.45 1.39 -2.92
CA LYS A 72 20.02 0.34 -3.78
C LYS A 72 20.97 0.90 -4.83
N LEU A 73 20.87 2.19 -5.18
CA LEU A 73 21.79 2.83 -6.12
C LEU A 73 23.12 3.18 -5.46
N ASN A 74 23.10 3.63 -4.20
CA ASN A 74 24.31 4.07 -3.51
C ASN A 74 25.32 2.94 -3.25
N ASN A 75 24.83 1.71 -3.09
CA ASN A 75 25.69 0.56 -2.77
C ASN A 75 26.25 -0.18 -3.99
N ASN A 76 25.72 0.07 -5.19
CA ASN A 76 26.04 -0.74 -6.39
C ASN A 76 26.78 0.03 -7.49
N PHE A 77 26.91 1.36 -7.39
CA PHE A 77 27.48 2.19 -8.44
C PHE A 77 28.49 3.20 -7.89
N LYS A 78 29.62 3.39 -8.60
CA LYS A 78 30.61 4.45 -8.26
C LYS A 78 30.05 5.85 -8.44
N LYS A 79 29.15 6.02 -9.42
CA LYS A 79 28.32 7.21 -9.63
C LYS A 79 26.88 6.71 -9.73
N ALA A 80 26.08 7.00 -8.70
CA ALA A 80 24.70 6.55 -8.66
C ALA A 80 23.89 7.17 -9.81
N PRO A 81 23.15 6.37 -10.61
CA PRO A 81 22.31 6.88 -11.68
C PRO A 81 20.96 7.32 -11.08
N ILE A 82 21.00 8.42 -10.34
CA ILE A 82 19.92 8.90 -9.45
C ILE A 82 18.59 9.15 -10.17
N GLU A 83 18.63 9.46 -11.47
CA GLU A 83 17.47 9.71 -12.34
C GLU A 83 16.56 8.48 -12.52
N PHE A 84 17.07 7.28 -12.22
CA PHE A 84 16.28 6.05 -12.20
C PHE A 84 15.72 5.71 -10.81
N SER A 85 15.99 6.54 -9.80
CA SER A 85 15.40 6.35 -8.48
C SER A 85 13.94 6.81 -8.45
N LYS A 86 13.09 6.07 -7.74
CA LYS A 86 11.70 6.48 -7.51
C LYS A 86 11.62 7.86 -6.86
N SER A 87 12.45 8.13 -5.86
CA SER A 87 12.47 9.41 -5.12
C SER A 87 12.83 10.60 -6.00
N TYR A 88 13.81 10.47 -6.90
CA TYR A 88 14.15 11.52 -7.87
C TYR A 88 12.96 11.83 -8.77
N ARG A 89 12.28 10.79 -9.28
CA ARG A 89 11.12 10.96 -10.17
C ARG A 89 9.91 11.54 -9.46
N VAL A 90 9.69 11.23 -8.18
CA VAL A 90 8.67 11.90 -7.35
C VAL A 90 8.97 13.40 -7.26
N LEU A 91 10.22 13.77 -7.00
CA LEU A 91 10.66 15.16 -6.93
C LEU A 91 10.49 15.89 -8.27
N GLU A 92 10.91 15.27 -9.37
CA GLU A 92 10.81 15.84 -10.73
C GLU A 92 9.36 16.03 -11.17
N ASN A 93 8.46 15.11 -10.83
CA ASN A 93 7.04 15.21 -11.17
C ASN A 93 6.31 16.36 -10.44
N GLY A 94 6.93 17.01 -9.45
CA GLY A 94 6.33 18.16 -8.75
C GLY A 94 5.04 17.82 -7.99
N LEU A 95 4.80 16.54 -7.72
CA LEU A 95 3.63 16.05 -6.99
C LEU A 95 3.74 16.45 -5.53
N THR A 96 3.24 17.64 -5.23
CA THR A 96 3.08 18.13 -3.85
C THR A 96 1.73 17.63 -3.33
N SER A 97 1.77 16.93 -2.19
CA SER A 97 0.55 16.47 -1.50
C SER A 97 0.50 17.10 -0.11
N THR A 98 -0.68 17.54 0.31
CA THR A 98 -0.95 17.91 1.72
C THR A 98 -1.13 16.68 2.63
N PHE A 99 -0.72 15.50 2.16
CA PHE A 99 -0.82 14.24 2.86
C PHE A 99 0.13 14.23 4.06
N ASP A 100 -0.42 14.48 5.25
CA ASP A 100 0.30 14.46 6.51
C ASP A 100 -0.07 13.18 7.27
N ILE A 101 0.95 12.37 7.59
CA ILE A 101 0.77 11.19 8.43
C ILE A 101 1.16 11.64 9.83
N SER A 102 0.18 12.17 10.54
CA SER A 102 0.35 12.67 11.89
C SER A 102 0.34 11.52 12.92
N SER A 103 0.87 11.80 14.11
CA SER A 103 1.02 10.80 15.18
C SER A 103 -0.29 10.44 15.88
N ASP A 104 -1.40 11.11 15.55
CA ASP A 104 -2.74 10.89 16.10
C ASP A 104 -3.57 9.85 15.31
N ILE A 105 -2.97 9.16 14.34
CA ILE A 105 -3.63 8.05 13.63
C ILE A 105 -3.92 6.90 14.59
N ASP A 106 -5.21 6.59 14.76
CA ASP A 106 -5.66 5.48 15.61
C ASP A 106 -5.43 4.10 14.96
N ILE A 107 -5.67 3.98 13.65
CA ILE A 107 -5.69 2.71 12.93
C ILE A 107 -5.05 2.85 11.54
N ILE A 108 -4.05 2.02 11.27
CA ILE A 108 -3.47 1.80 9.95
C ILE A 108 -4.08 0.51 9.37
N LYS A 109 -4.61 0.59 8.15
CA LYS A 109 -5.18 -0.55 7.41
C LYS A 109 -4.35 -0.79 6.15
N ILE A 110 -3.88 -2.02 5.98
CA ILE A 110 -2.98 -2.41 4.87
C ILE A 110 -3.62 -3.57 4.13
N TYR A 111 -3.79 -3.42 2.82
CA TYR A 111 -4.29 -4.46 1.93
C TYR A 111 -3.41 -4.58 0.68
N GLY A 112 -3.20 -5.81 0.23
CA GLY A 112 -2.47 -6.13 -1.00
C GLY A 112 -1.20 -6.94 -0.77
N HIS A 113 -0.53 -7.30 -1.87
CA HIS A 113 0.65 -8.18 -1.85
C HIS A 113 1.97 -7.47 -1.52
N GLY A 114 1.92 -6.16 -1.23
CA GLY A 114 3.09 -5.28 -1.04
C GLY A 114 3.88 -5.50 0.25
N LEU A 115 3.98 -6.72 0.77
CA LEU A 115 4.83 -7.06 1.93
C LEU A 115 6.27 -7.42 1.50
N GLY A 116 6.64 -7.07 0.27
CA GLY A 116 7.96 -7.31 -0.29
C GLY A 116 8.97 -6.23 0.12
N LYS A 117 10.26 -6.60 0.10
CA LYS A 117 11.37 -5.70 0.49
C LYS A 117 11.46 -4.38 -0.28
N ALA A 118 10.87 -4.31 -1.48
CA ALA A 118 10.90 -3.09 -2.29
C ALA A 118 10.04 -1.96 -1.73
N ASP A 119 9.09 -2.28 -0.86
CA ASP A 119 8.13 -1.31 -0.33
C ASP A 119 8.37 -1.01 1.17
N TYR A 120 9.39 -1.64 1.77
CA TYR A 120 9.69 -1.52 3.20
C TYR A 120 9.97 -0.10 3.67
N SER A 121 10.60 0.73 2.84
CA SER A 121 10.87 2.13 3.17
C SER A 121 9.58 2.94 3.39
N PHE A 122 8.50 2.62 2.69
CA PHE A 122 7.20 3.26 2.90
C PHE A 122 6.58 2.85 4.23
N TYR A 123 6.57 1.55 4.54
CA TYR A 123 6.07 1.07 5.84
C TYR A 123 6.86 1.63 7.00
N GLN A 124 8.19 1.65 6.90
CA GLN A 124 9.06 2.25 7.92
C GLN A 124 8.67 3.71 8.15
N SER A 125 8.54 4.50 7.09
CA SER A 125 8.17 5.92 7.20
C SER A 125 6.79 6.11 7.87
N ILE A 126 5.82 5.25 7.55
CA ILE A 126 4.49 5.26 8.16
C ILE A 126 4.57 4.87 9.65
N PHE A 127 5.30 3.81 10.00
CA PHE A 127 5.41 3.35 11.38
C PHE A 127 6.20 4.32 12.27
N ASP A 128 7.21 4.98 11.71
CA ASP A 128 7.96 6.04 12.40
C ASP A 128 7.07 7.25 12.71
N SER A 129 6.21 7.65 11.76
CA SER A 129 5.33 8.82 11.94
C SER A 129 4.34 8.69 13.11
N VAL A 130 3.94 7.45 13.43
CA VAL A 130 3.00 7.14 14.52
C VAL A 130 3.69 6.63 15.79
N ASP A 131 5.03 6.60 15.82
CA ASP A 131 5.85 5.94 16.84
C ASP A 131 5.28 4.56 17.21
N LEU A 132 5.27 3.63 16.25
CA LEU A 132 4.52 2.37 16.39
C LEU A 132 4.87 1.59 17.68
N TYR A 133 6.10 1.68 18.16
CA TYR A 133 6.52 1.00 19.40
C TYR A 133 5.91 1.63 20.66
N HIS A 134 6.00 2.96 20.85
CA HIS A 134 5.53 3.62 22.07
C HIS A 134 4.09 4.16 21.97
N GLY A 135 3.62 4.40 20.75
CA GLY A 135 2.30 4.93 20.44
C GLY A 135 1.17 3.94 20.73
N LYS A 136 -0.06 4.32 20.33
CA LYS A 136 -1.27 3.51 20.55
C LYS A 136 -1.90 2.96 19.27
N THR A 137 -1.38 3.37 18.12
CA THR A 137 -1.89 3.02 16.79
C THR A 137 -2.00 1.50 16.62
N LYS A 138 -3.13 1.06 16.06
CA LYS A 138 -3.37 -0.32 15.67
C LYS A 138 -3.02 -0.52 14.20
N VAL A 139 -2.48 -1.68 13.85
CA VAL A 139 -2.13 -2.05 12.48
C VAL A 139 -2.93 -3.29 12.09
N MET A 140 -3.73 -3.16 11.03
CA MET A 140 -4.59 -4.21 10.51
C MET A 140 -4.14 -4.59 9.11
N PHE A 141 -3.70 -5.83 8.94
CA PHE A 141 -3.35 -6.39 7.65
C PHE A 141 -4.48 -7.23 7.10
N PHE A 142 -4.77 -7.03 5.82
CA PHE A 142 -5.84 -7.71 5.11
C PHE A 142 -5.28 -8.49 3.93
N TRP A 143 -5.77 -9.71 3.74
CA TRP A 143 -5.40 -10.59 2.62
C TRP A 143 -6.64 -11.23 1.99
N SER A 144 -6.51 -11.72 0.76
CA SER A 144 -7.56 -12.46 0.07
C SER A 144 -6.97 -13.69 -0.62
N ASP A 145 -7.83 -14.67 -0.90
CA ASP A 145 -7.48 -15.76 -1.79
C ASP A 145 -7.30 -15.28 -3.24
N TYR A 146 -6.57 -16.06 -4.05
CA TYR A 146 -6.37 -15.81 -5.47
C TYR A 146 -6.10 -17.13 -6.20
N GLU A 147 -6.44 -17.17 -7.49
CA GLU A 147 -6.29 -18.38 -8.30
C GLU A 147 -4.82 -18.83 -8.41
N GLY A 148 -4.63 -20.15 -8.52
CA GLY A 148 -3.31 -20.74 -8.71
C GLY A 148 -2.52 -20.96 -7.42
N LYS A 149 -3.12 -20.73 -6.24
CA LYS A 149 -2.49 -21.07 -4.95
C LYS A 149 -3.53 -21.43 -3.89
N GLU A 150 -3.22 -22.47 -3.12
CA GLU A 150 -4.07 -22.89 -2.00
C GLU A 150 -4.23 -21.78 -0.96
N LYS A 151 -5.47 -21.53 -0.54
CA LYS A 151 -5.83 -20.49 0.43
C LYS A 151 -5.00 -20.55 1.72
N GLU A 152 -4.79 -21.76 2.24
CA GLU A 152 -3.98 -21.97 3.45
C GLU A 152 -2.52 -21.58 3.25
N GLN A 153 -1.97 -21.80 2.05
CA GLN A 153 -0.60 -21.40 1.73
C GLN A 153 -0.50 -19.88 1.53
N ILE A 154 -1.51 -19.25 0.93
CA ILE A 154 -1.61 -17.78 0.84
C ILE A 154 -1.58 -17.18 2.24
N HIS A 155 -2.41 -17.68 3.14
CA HIS A 155 -2.47 -17.20 4.53
C HIS A 155 -1.12 -17.32 5.23
N LYS A 156 -0.48 -18.50 5.16
CA LYS A 156 0.85 -18.72 5.77
C LYS A 156 1.91 -17.77 5.24
N ASP A 157 1.96 -17.60 3.92
CA ASP A 157 2.95 -16.71 3.30
C ASP A 157 2.68 -15.24 3.65
N PHE A 158 1.41 -14.86 3.76
CA PHE A 158 1.02 -13.52 4.17
C PHE A 158 1.40 -13.24 5.63
N VAL A 159 1.07 -14.16 6.56
CA VAL A 159 1.48 -14.07 7.97
C VAL A 159 3.01 -13.94 8.08
N LYS A 160 3.75 -14.77 7.34
CA LYS A 160 5.21 -14.70 7.30
C LYS A 160 5.71 -13.34 6.76
N GLY A 161 5.07 -12.80 5.73
CA GLY A 161 5.37 -11.48 5.19
C GLY A 161 5.16 -10.37 6.23
N VAL A 162 4.06 -10.41 6.97
CA VAL A 162 3.75 -9.45 8.03
C VAL A 162 4.77 -9.55 9.17
N THR A 163 5.10 -10.77 9.62
CA THR A 163 6.12 -10.98 10.65
C THR A 163 7.46 -10.38 10.21
N ASN A 164 7.92 -10.72 9.01
CA ASN A 164 9.20 -10.21 8.48
C ASN A 164 9.21 -8.68 8.38
N LEU A 165 8.11 -8.06 7.94
CA LEU A 165 8.00 -6.61 7.83
C LEU A 165 8.18 -5.93 9.21
N ILE A 166 7.47 -6.41 10.23
CA ILE A 166 7.54 -5.85 11.58
C ILE A 166 8.91 -6.11 12.23
N GLU A 167 9.49 -7.30 12.02
CA GLU A 167 10.84 -7.62 12.50
C GLU A 167 11.90 -6.76 11.83
N GLU A 168 11.84 -6.60 10.50
CA GLU A 168 12.76 -5.74 9.75
C GLU A 168 12.66 -4.30 10.26
N TYR A 169 11.45 -3.78 10.44
CA TYR A 169 11.25 -2.46 11.04
C TYR A 169 11.90 -2.37 12.44
N GLY A 170 11.73 -3.38 13.29
CA GLY A 170 12.38 -3.42 14.60
C GLY A 170 13.92 -3.35 14.54
N THR A 171 14.56 -3.79 13.44
CA THR A 171 16.03 -3.71 13.30
C THR A 171 16.56 -2.27 13.26
N THR A 172 15.71 -1.33 12.83
CA THR A 172 16.02 0.10 12.72
C THR A 172 16.19 0.78 14.08
N PHE A 173 15.68 0.17 15.15
CA PHE A 173 15.71 0.76 16.48
C PHE A 173 17.13 0.74 17.06
N THR A 174 17.48 1.82 17.77
CA THR A 174 18.73 1.89 18.53
C THR A 174 18.70 0.89 19.68
N ASN A 175 17.58 0.76 20.38
CA ASN A 175 17.38 -0.27 21.39
C ASN A 175 17.00 -1.60 20.73
N LYS A 176 17.93 -2.55 20.75
CA LYS A 176 17.76 -3.86 20.10
C LYS A 176 16.72 -4.75 20.78
N ASP A 177 16.52 -4.59 22.09
CA ASP A 177 15.48 -5.33 22.82
C ASP A 177 14.08 -4.82 22.44
N HIS A 178 13.93 -3.51 22.22
CA HIS A 178 12.68 -2.96 21.69
C HIS A 178 12.38 -3.53 20.31
N GLY A 179 13.38 -3.54 19.42
CA GLY A 179 13.25 -4.06 18.06
C GLY A 179 12.81 -5.53 18.05
N ARG A 180 13.52 -6.39 18.78
CA ARG A 180 13.23 -7.83 18.87
C ARG A 180 11.84 -8.13 19.43
N ASN A 181 11.34 -7.30 20.35
CA ASN A 181 10.09 -7.56 21.05
C ASN A 181 8.87 -6.86 20.43
N LEU A 182 9.05 -6.02 19.40
CA LEU A 182 7.96 -5.22 18.82
C LEU A 182 6.77 -6.08 18.37
N PHE A 183 7.00 -7.14 17.60
CA PHE A 183 5.93 -8.03 17.13
C PHE A 183 5.13 -8.63 18.30
N THR A 184 5.83 -9.16 19.30
CA THR A 184 5.22 -9.74 20.50
C THR A 184 4.42 -8.70 21.29
N LYS A 185 4.97 -7.49 21.45
CA LYS A 185 4.30 -6.37 22.13
C LYS A 185 2.99 -6.00 21.44
N LEU A 186 3.00 -5.82 20.13
CA LEU A 186 1.80 -5.46 19.37
C LEU A 186 0.70 -6.53 19.49
N LEU A 187 1.07 -7.82 19.54
CA LEU A 187 0.12 -8.90 19.76
C LEU A 187 -0.47 -8.87 21.17
N LEU A 188 0.36 -8.74 22.21
CA LEU A 188 -0.08 -8.68 23.61
C LEU A 188 -1.01 -7.49 23.88
N GLU A 189 -0.80 -6.38 23.18
CA GLU A 189 -1.62 -5.17 23.29
C GLU A 189 -2.85 -5.19 22.38
N ASN A 190 -3.08 -6.27 21.62
CA ASN A 190 -4.15 -6.36 20.60
C ASN A 190 -4.11 -5.21 19.57
N ARG A 191 -2.90 -4.80 19.20
CA ARG A 191 -2.63 -3.72 18.23
C ARG A 191 -2.22 -4.23 16.85
N LEU A 192 -2.00 -5.52 16.69
CA LEU A 192 -1.73 -6.13 15.39
C LEU A 192 -2.79 -7.20 15.08
N THR A 193 -3.44 -7.09 13.92
CA THR A 193 -4.41 -8.09 13.46
C THR A 193 -4.18 -8.44 11.99
N ILE A 194 -4.40 -9.71 11.65
CA ILE A 194 -4.40 -10.20 10.27
C ILE A 194 -5.79 -10.76 9.99
N GLN A 195 -6.45 -10.28 8.92
CA GLN A 195 -7.84 -10.65 8.60
C GLN A 195 -7.97 -11.00 7.12
N GLU A 196 -8.79 -12.01 6.83
CA GLU A 196 -9.17 -12.33 5.46
C GLU A 196 -10.30 -11.39 5.00
N ILE A 197 -10.19 -10.90 3.77
CA ILE A 197 -11.29 -10.29 3.03
C ILE A 197 -11.78 -11.32 2.00
N PRO A 198 -13.06 -11.76 2.08
CA PRO A 198 -13.62 -12.72 1.15
C PRO A 198 -14.00 -12.00 -0.15
N VAL A 199 -12.99 -11.61 -0.94
CA VAL A 199 -13.14 -10.80 -2.15
C VAL A 199 -14.13 -11.43 -3.12
N ASN A 200 -14.06 -12.74 -3.33
CA ASN A 200 -14.99 -13.47 -4.18
C ASN A 200 -16.46 -13.30 -3.73
N ALA A 201 -16.73 -13.27 -2.41
CA ALA A 201 -18.09 -13.05 -1.90
C ALA A 201 -18.57 -11.61 -2.08
N LEU A 202 -17.65 -10.63 -2.13
CA LEU A 202 -17.99 -9.23 -2.43
C LEU A 202 -18.49 -9.06 -3.87
N PHE A 203 -18.03 -9.91 -4.78
CA PHE A 203 -18.38 -9.88 -6.20
C PHE A 203 -19.48 -10.86 -6.61
N LEU A 204 -19.79 -11.88 -5.79
CA LEU A 204 -20.84 -12.85 -6.09
C LEU A 204 -22.27 -12.33 -5.85
N ASN A 205 -22.42 -11.24 -5.08
CA ASN A 205 -23.70 -10.54 -4.92
C ASN A 205 -23.92 -9.45 -6.00
N VAL A 206 -23.02 -9.37 -6.98
CA VAL A 206 -23.03 -8.44 -8.12
C VAL A 206 -23.55 -9.16 -9.37
#